data_AF-A0A3N5UC22-F1
#
_entry.id   AF-A0A3N5UC22-F1
#
_cell.length_a   1.000
_cell.length_b   1.000
_cell.length_c   1.000
_cell.angle_alpha   90.00
_cell.angle_beta   90.00
_cell.angle_gamma   90.00
#
_symmetry.space_group_name_H-M   'P 1'
#
loop_
_entity.id
_entity.type
_entity.pdbx_description
1 polymer ?
#
loop_
_entity_poly.entity_id
_entity_poly.type
_entity_poly.pdbx_seq_one_letter_code
_entity_poly.pdbx_strand_id
1 'polypeptide(L)'
;MKTLKTLKGQEGFTLVEIIAVLIILGILAAVAVPRYIDLETNAKSRAIDAAVSELNGRESLGWADVKISASGYIPATGDNRVRAKMTLPDTLNPTATVPFLGLDYVWATTPATQVGTTGLSFKNGTAVNLTRVA
;
A
#
# COMPACT_ATOMS: atom_id res chain seq x y z
N MET A 1 -3.21 -70.19 2.73
CA MET A 1 -1.96 -69.41 2.53
C MET A 1 -2.28 -68.19 1.67
N LYS A 2 -2.08 -66.97 2.20
CA LYS A 2 -2.27 -65.71 1.44
C LYS A 2 -0.93 -65.34 0.80
N THR A 3 -0.87 -65.37 -0.53
CA THR A 3 0.32 -64.95 -1.28
C THR A 3 0.32 -63.43 -1.38
N LEU A 4 1.31 -62.77 -0.77
CA LEU A 4 1.45 -61.32 -0.83
C LEU A 4 2.04 -60.92 -2.18
N LYS A 5 1.25 -60.19 -2.96
CA LYS A 5 1.61 -59.66 -4.28
C LYS A 5 2.59 -58.50 -4.08
N THR A 6 3.87 -58.71 -4.37
CA THR A 6 4.87 -57.63 -4.35
C THR A 6 4.56 -56.63 -5.46
N LEU A 7 4.26 -55.38 -5.10
CA LEU A 7 4.07 -54.28 -6.04
C LEU A 7 5.43 -53.94 -6.67
N LYS A 8 5.81 -54.62 -7.75
CA LYS A 8 6.94 -54.23 -8.60
C LYS A 8 6.51 -53.04 -9.47
N GLY A 9 7.08 -51.87 -9.20
CA GLY A 9 6.81 -50.66 -9.99
C GLY A 9 7.28 -49.36 -9.36
N GLN A 10 8.43 -49.34 -8.69
CA GLN A 10 9.07 -48.09 -8.27
C GLN A 10 10.38 -47.97 -9.02
N GLU A 11 10.30 -47.55 -10.28
CA GLU A 11 11.45 -46.99 -10.98
C GLU A 11 11.81 -45.68 -10.28
N GLY A 12 12.98 -45.65 -9.64
CA GLY A 12 13.45 -44.47 -8.93
C GLY A 12 13.75 -43.33 -9.90
N PHE A 13 13.38 -42.11 -9.50
CA PHE A 13 13.75 -40.87 -10.21
C PHE A 13 15.25 -40.86 -10.51
N THR A 14 15.61 -40.63 -11.77
CA THR A 14 17.02 -40.58 -12.16
C THR A 14 17.63 -39.24 -11.74
N LEU A 15 18.93 -39.24 -11.40
CA LEU A 15 19.65 -38.02 -11.01
C LEU A 15 19.61 -36.97 -12.14
N VAL A 16 19.65 -37.42 -13.39
CA VAL A 16 19.55 -36.57 -14.59
C VAL A 16 18.22 -35.82 -14.63
N GLU A 17 17.13 -36.47 -14.22
CA GLU A 17 15.78 -35.91 -14.26
C GLU A 17 15.62 -34.78 -13.23
N ILE A 18 16.20 -34.94 -12.05
CA ILE A 18 16.24 -33.87 -11.05
C ILE A 18 17.11 -32.70 -11.52
N ILE A 19 18.26 -32.96 -12.17
CA ILE A 19 19.11 -31.89 -12.70
C ILE A 19 18.39 -31.09 -13.79
N ALA A 20 17.71 -31.78 -14.73
CA ALA A 20 16.98 -31.11 -15.80
C ALA A 20 15.89 -30.17 -15.25
N VAL A 21 15.15 -30.60 -14.22
CA VAL A 21 14.13 -29.78 -13.55
C VAL A 21 14.75 -28.58 -12.85
N LEU A 22 15.88 -28.75 -12.14
CA LEU A 22 16.57 -27.65 -11.48
C LEU A 22 17.09 -26.60 -12.48
N ILE A 23 17.56 -27.02 -13.65
CA ILE A 23 17.98 -26.11 -14.72
C ILE A 23 16.79 -25.29 -15.22
N ILE A 24 15.66 -25.94 -15.51
CA ILE A 24 14.45 -25.25 -15.99
C ILE A 24 13.95 -24.26 -14.93
N LEU A 25 13.83 -24.69 -13.66
CA LEU A 25 13.43 -23.82 -12.56
C LEU A 25 14.42 -22.67 -12.34
N GLY A 26 15.72 -22.91 -12.53
CA GLY A 26 16.76 -21.89 -12.45
C GLY A 26 16.59 -20.79 -13.50
N ILE A 27 16.32 -21.16 -14.76
CA ILE A 27 16.07 -20.20 -15.84
C ILE A 27 14.78 -19.42 -15.58
N LEU A 28 13.70 -20.11 -15.18
CA LEU A 28 12.43 -19.47 -14.86
C LEU A 28 12.56 -18.49 -13.69
N ALA A 29 13.27 -18.87 -12.62
CA ALA A 29 13.50 -18.02 -11.46
C ALA A 29 14.32 -16.76 -11.83
N ALA A 30 15.35 -16.92 -12.67
CA ALA A 30 16.19 -15.80 -13.09
C ALA A 30 15.39 -14.69 -13.82
N VAL A 31 14.35 -15.06 -14.57
CA VAL A 31 13.49 -14.09 -15.29
C VAL A 31 12.29 -13.65 -14.45
N ALA A 32 11.69 -14.55 -13.69
CA ALA A 32 10.46 -14.28 -12.94
C ALA A 32 10.68 -13.41 -11.70
N VAL A 33 11.79 -13.62 -10.96
CA VAL A 33 12.04 -12.91 -9.70
C VAL A 33 12.22 -11.40 -9.89
N PRO A 34 13.06 -10.91 -10.82
CA PRO A 34 13.20 -9.46 -11.01
C PRO A 34 11.87 -8.81 -11.43
N ARG A 35 11.16 -9.45 -12.37
CA ARG A 35 9.86 -8.97 -12.83
C ARG A 35 8.82 -8.92 -11.72
N TYR A 36 8.82 -9.89 -10.81
CA TYR A 36 7.90 -9.90 -9.67
C TYR A 36 8.18 -8.72 -8.73
N ILE A 37 9.44 -8.45 -8.41
CA ILE A 37 9.85 -7.32 -7.56
C ILE A 37 9.44 -5.97 -8.20
N ASP A 38 9.64 -5.83 -9.52
CA ASP A 38 9.25 -4.63 -10.25
C ASP A 38 7.73 -4.45 -10.26
N LEU A 39 6.97 -5.53 -10.47
CA LEU A 39 5.50 -5.48 -10.43
C LEU A 39 4.99 -5.11 -9.04
N GLU A 40 5.56 -5.67 -7.98
CA GLU A 40 5.21 -5.34 -6.61
C GLU A 40 5.49 -3.87 -6.31
N THR A 41 6.65 -3.35 -6.70
CA THR A 41 7.03 -1.95 -6.50
C THR A 41 6.08 -1.01 -7.24
N ASN A 42 5.77 -1.32 -8.50
CA ASN A 42 4.82 -0.54 -9.29
C ASN A 42 3.39 -0.59 -8.72
N ALA A 43 2.96 -1.74 -8.21
CA ALA A 43 1.65 -1.88 -7.57
C ALA A 43 1.54 -1.04 -6.31
N LYS A 44 2.59 -1.03 -5.48
CA LYS A 44 2.67 -0.17 -4.27
C LYS A 44 2.63 1.31 -4.63
N SER A 45 3.36 1.74 -5.66
CA SER A 45 3.32 3.14 -6.13
C SER A 45 1.92 3.54 -6.59
N ARG A 46 1.26 2.70 -7.41
CA ARG A 46 -0.11 2.96 -7.88
C ARG A 46 -1.13 3.01 -6.75
N ALA A 47 -0.95 2.19 -5.70
CA ALA A 47 -1.80 2.23 -4.52
C ALA A 47 -1.65 3.54 -3.75
N ILE A 48 -0.44 4.11 -3.69
CA ILE A 48 -0.20 5.43 -3.09
C ILE A 48 -0.88 6.52 -3.93
N ASP A 49 -0.73 6.50 -5.26
CA ASP A 49 -1.36 7.47 -6.15
C ASP A 49 -2.89 7.45 -6.04
N ALA A 50 -3.49 6.26 -6.00
CA ALA A 50 -4.92 6.08 -5.81
C ALA A 50 -5.39 6.64 -4.46
N ALA A 51 -4.64 6.40 -3.39
CA ALA A 51 -4.96 6.91 -2.07
C ALA A 51 -4.89 8.45 -2.02
N VAL A 52 -3.87 9.05 -2.64
CA VAL A 52 -3.79 10.52 -2.76
C VAL A 52 -4.96 11.09 -3.55
N SER A 53 -5.38 10.42 -4.63
CA SER A 53 -6.57 10.82 -5.39
C SER A 53 -7.85 10.74 -4.55
N GLU A 54 -8.00 9.72 -3.71
CA GLU A 54 -9.14 9.61 -2.79
C GLU A 54 -9.13 10.75 -1.76
N LEU A 55 -7.95 11.07 -1.19
CA LEU A 55 -7.82 12.19 -0.25
C LEU A 55 -8.24 13.51 -0.86
N ASN A 56 -7.78 13.82 -2.08
CA ASN A 56 -8.15 15.05 -2.77
C ASN A 56 -9.66 15.12 -3.04
N GLY A 57 -10.28 14.00 -3.41
CA GLY A 57 -11.73 13.90 -3.58
C GLY A 57 -12.48 14.14 -2.28
N ARG A 58 -12.04 13.51 -1.19
CA ARG A 58 -12.62 13.69 0.15
C ARG A 58 -12.44 15.11 0.67
N GLU A 59 -11.31 15.74 0.38
CA GLU A 59 -11.06 17.15 0.71
C GLU A 59 -12.08 18.05 0.02
N SER A 60 -12.29 17.86 -1.29
CA SER A 60 -13.28 18.62 -2.06
C SER A 60 -14.69 18.50 -1.49
N LEU A 61 -15.09 17.28 -1.09
CA LEU A 61 -16.37 17.04 -0.42
C LEU A 61 -16.44 17.69 0.97
N GLY A 62 -15.35 17.65 1.73
CA GLY A 62 -15.24 18.34 3.03
C GLY A 62 -15.41 19.85 2.88
N TRP A 63 -14.80 20.45 1.84
CA TRP A 63 -14.99 21.85 1.52
C TRP A 63 -16.44 22.18 1.13
N ALA A 64 -17.08 21.33 0.34
CA ALA A 64 -18.48 21.50 -0.03
C ALA A 64 -19.38 21.47 1.21
N ASP A 65 -19.20 20.49 2.10
CA ASP A 65 -19.95 20.33 3.35
C ASP A 65 -19.81 21.56 4.28
N VAL A 66 -18.59 22.09 4.44
CA VAL A 66 -18.39 23.30 5.25
C VAL A 66 -19.08 24.51 4.64
N LYS A 67 -19.01 24.68 3.32
CA LYS A 67 -19.61 25.82 2.61
C LYS A 67 -21.14 25.79 2.60
N ILE A 68 -21.77 24.60 2.54
CA ILE A 68 -23.23 24.45 2.59
C ILE A 68 -23.79 24.42 4.03
N SER A 69 -22.95 24.18 5.04
CA SER A 69 -23.41 24.11 6.43
C SER A 69 -24.06 25.43 6.90
N ALA A 70 -24.98 25.34 7.86
CA ALA A 70 -25.71 26.51 8.38
C ALA A 70 -24.80 27.62 8.95
N SER A 71 -23.62 27.26 9.46
CA SER A 71 -22.61 28.20 9.94
C SER A 71 -21.75 28.80 8.81
N GLY A 72 -21.84 28.27 7.59
CA GLY A 72 -21.02 28.65 6.44
C GLY A 72 -19.52 28.40 6.64
N TYR A 73 -18.72 28.98 5.74
CA TYR A 73 -17.28 29.04 5.86
C TYR A 73 -16.87 30.16 6.82
N ILE A 74 -16.10 29.82 7.86
CA ILE A 74 -15.57 30.76 8.85
C ILE A 74 -14.05 30.82 8.67
N PRO A 75 -13.44 31.94 8.25
CA PRO A 75 -12.02 31.99 7.87
C PRO A 75 -11.03 31.49 8.94
N ALA A 76 -11.35 31.61 10.22
CA ALA A 76 -10.47 31.17 11.32
C ALA A 76 -10.64 29.69 11.71
N THR A 77 -11.69 29.00 11.25
CA THR A 77 -12.02 27.63 11.71
C THR A 77 -12.49 26.70 10.59
N GLY A 78 -12.78 27.23 9.40
CA GLY A 78 -13.27 26.47 8.24
C GLY A 78 -12.31 25.34 7.88
N ASP A 79 -11.03 25.64 7.80
CA ASP A 79 -9.95 24.68 7.51
C ASP A 79 -9.88 23.58 8.57
N ASN A 80 -10.08 23.94 9.85
CA ASN A 80 -10.10 22.98 10.95
C ASN A 80 -11.30 22.03 10.86
N ARG A 81 -12.45 22.53 10.40
CA ARG A 81 -13.68 21.72 10.21
C ARG A 81 -13.52 20.72 9.06
N VAL A 82 -12.92 21.12 7.95
CA VAL A 82 -12.61 20.21 6.83
C VAL A 82 -11.62 19.14 7.28
N ARG A 83 -10.54 19.57 7.93
CA ARG A 83 -9.50 18.65 8.40
C ARG A 83 -10.04 17.62 9.39
N ALA A 84 -10.85 18.04 10.36
CA ALA A 84 -11.45 17.14 11.35
C ALA A 84 -12.29 16.01 10.71
N LYS A 85 -12.86 16.23 9.52
CA LYS A 85 -13.61 15.21 8.76
C LYS A 85 -12.72 14.23 8.00
N MET A 86 -11.46 14.59 7.76
CA MET A 86 -10.52 13.77 6.97
C MET A 86 -9.56 12.97 7.85
N THR A 87 -9.40 13.37 9.11
CA THR A 87 -8.33 12.88 9.97
C THR A 87 -8.81 11.95 11.07
N LEU A 88 -7.99 10.95 11.40
CA LEU A 88 -8.13 10.09 12.58
C LEU A 88 -6.83 10.13 13.40
N PRO A 89 -6.85 9.66 14.65
CA PRO A 89 -5.62 9.44 15.41
C PRO A 89 -4.65 8.55 14.63
N ASP A 90 -3.39 8.97 14.56
CA ASP A 90 -2.36 8.18 13.88
C ASP A 90 -2.06 6.90 14.68
N THR A 91 -2.00 5.78 13.97
CA THR A 91 -1.67 4.46 14.52
C THR A 91 -0.26 4.40 15.14
N LEU A 92 0.69 5.20 14.65
CA LEU A 92 2.06 5.25 15.19
C LEU A 92 2.23 6.29 16.29
N ASN A 93 1.44 7.36 16.26
CA ASN A 93 1.43 8.39 17.29
C ASN A 93 -0.01 8.82 17.61
N PRO A 94 -0.65 8.26 18.65
CA PRO A 94 -2.06 8.50 18.94
C PRO A 94 -2.38 9.94 19.37
N THR A 95 -1.37 10.76 19.65
CA THR A 95 -1.53 12.21 19.91
C THR A 95 -1.50 13.06 18.63
N ALA A 96 -1.04 12.49 17.52
CA ALA A 96 -1.10 13.10 16.20
C ALA A 96 -2.39 12.71 15.48
N THR A 97 -2.91 13.63 14.68
CA THR A 97 -4.12 13.44 13.88
C THR A 97 -3.75 13.59 12.42
N VAL A 98 -3.93 12.54 11.62
CA VAL A 98 -3.46 12.46 10.23
C VAL A 98 -4.61 12.07 9.29
N PRO A 99 -4.58 12.45 8.00
CA PRO A 99 -5.58 12.02 7.03
C PRO A 99 -5.62 10.50 6.96
N PHE A 100 -6.79 9.91 7.21
CA PHE A 100 -6.92 8.47 7.26
C PHE A 100 -7.14 7.89 5.87
N LEU A 101 -6.29 6.93 5.49
CA LEU A 101 -6.31 6.21 4.21
C LEU A 101 -6.52 4.71 4.37
N GLY A 102 -6.79 4.25 5.59
CA GLY A 102 -6.72 2.83 5.96
C GLY A 102 -5.50 2.51 6.80
N LEU A 103 -5.45 1.28 7.33
CA LEU A 103 -4.37 0.80 8.20
C LEU A 103 -3.09 0.43 7.43
N ASP A 104 -3.18 0.27 6.11
CA ASP A 104 -2.04 -0.07 5.26
C ASP A 104 -1.18 1.16 4.91
N TYR A 105 -1.65 2.38 5.20
CA TYR A 105 -0.95 3.62 4.89
C TYR A 105 -0.40 4.28 6.14
N VAL A 106 0.85 4.71 6.07
CA VAL A 106 1.57 5.32 7.18
C VAL A 106 2.19 6.62 6.73
N TRP A 107 1.99 7.68 7.52
CA TRP A 107 2.62 8.97 7.33
C TRP A 107 3.95 9.03 8.08
N ALA A 108 5.01 9.48 7.43
CA ALA A 108 6.33 9.63 8.06
C ALA A 108 6.34 10.76 9.10
N THR A 109 5.57 11.82 8.85
CA THR A 109 5.35 12.95 9.76
C THR A 109 3.91 13.43 9.59
N THR A 110 3.39 14.18 10.57
CA THR A 110 2.09 14.83 10.43
C THR A 110 2.06 15.70 9.17
N PRO A 111 1.11 15.47 8.24
CA PRO A 111 1.05 16.26 7.01
C PRO A 111 0.87 17.74 7.32
N ALA A 112 1.66 18.59 6.64
CA ALA A 112 1.59 20.02 6.81
C ALA A 112 0.17 20.54 6.51
N THR A 113 -0.25 21.65 7.13
CA THR A 113 -1.60 22.22 6.96
C THR A 113 -1.73 23.29 5.86
N GLN A 114 -0.63 23.93 5.41
CA GLN A 114 -0.67 24.90 4.29
C GLN A 114 0.36 24.65 3.16
N VAL A 115 1.65 24.52 3.44
CA VAL A 115 2.68 24.19 2.44
C VAL A 115 3.70 23.29 3.11
N GLY A 116 4.16 22.27 2.40
CA GLY A 116 5.20 21.39 2.93
C GLY A 116 5.24 20.04 2.25
N THR A 117 6.29 19.30 2.55
CA THR A 117 6.51 17.94 2.07
C THR A 117 6.34 16.96 3.22
N THR A 118 5.62 15.88 2.99
CA THR A 118 5.49 14.76 3.92
C THR A 118 5.68 13.43 3.18
N GLY A 119 6.22 12.43 3.86
CA GLY A 119 6.35 11.08 3.31
C GLY A 119 5.09 10.26 3.57
N LEU A 120 4.56 9.61 2.53
CA LEU A 120 3.49 8.61 2.63
C LEU A 120 4.05 7.25 2.20
N SER A 121 3.83 6.21 3.00
CA SER A 121 4.26 4.84 2.70
C SER A 121 3.08 3.86 2.77
N PHE A 122 3.11 2.85 1.91
CA PHE A 122 2.19 1.71 1.94
C PHE A 122 2.90 0.48 2.52
N LYS A 123 2.27 -0.18 3.51
CA LYS A 123 2.72 -1.39 4.21
C LYS A 123 4.17 -1.34 4.71
N ASN A 124 4.59 -0.20 5.26
CA ASN A 124 5.94 0.03 5.79
C ASN A 124 7.05 -0.19 4.73
N GLY A 125 6.78 0.19 3.48
CA GLY A 125 7.72 0.12 2.36
C GLY A 125 8.32 1.49 1.99
N THR A 126 8.87 1.59 0.79
CA THR A 126 9.43 2.85 0.26
C THR A 126 8.42 3.99 0.32
N ALA A 127 8.79 5.10 0.96
CA ALA A 127 7.93 6.27 1.06
C ALA A 127 7.98 7.12 -0.21
N VAL A 128 6.84 7.69 -0.58
CA VAL A 128 6.73 8.73 -1.61
C VAL A 128 6.62 10.08 -0.92
N ASN A 129 7.40 11.05 -1.41
CA ASN A 129 7.32 12.42 -0.92
C ASN A 129 6.15 13.14 -1.59
N LEU A 130 5.17 13.54 -0.79
CA LEU A 130 4.04 14.34 -1.20
C LEU A 130 4.32 15.79 -0.83
N THR A 131 4.37 16.67 -1.83
CA THR A 131 4.54 18.11 -1.62
C THR A 131 3.20 18.79 -1.89
N ARG A 132 2.62 19.44 -0.87
CA ARG A 132 1.51 20.36 -1.10
C ARG A 132 2.08 21.71 -1.55
N VAL A 133 1.73 22.08 -2.78
CA VAL A 133 2.04 23.38 -3.37
C VAL A 133 0.89 24.35 -3.07
N ALA A 134 1.21 25.64 -2.94
CA ALA A 134 0.26 26.72 -2.68
C ALA A 134 -0.75 26.91 -3.82
#